data_AF-A0A958I2W6-F1
#
_entry.id   AF-A0A958I2W6-F1
#
_cell.length_a   1.000
_cell.length_b   1.000
_cell.length_c   1.000
_cell.angle_alpha   90.00
_cell.angle_beta   90.00
_cell.angle_gamma   90.00
#
_symmetry.space_group_name_H-M   'P 1'
#
loop_
_entity.id
_entity.type
_entity.pdbx_description
1 polymer ?
#
loop_
_entity_poly.entity_id
_entity_poly.type
_entity_poly.pdbx_seq_one_letter_code
_entity_poly.pdbx_strand_id
1 'polypeptide(L)'
;MFEQTFKNIDDILHKDAGCGSELDYVEQTSWILFLKYLDDLEKDRATAAELTGKTYTPIIDKEYRWHVWAAPKLPEGNGSTRLTTRIDHNALTGDDLIDFVNGKLFPYLKKFKLSAESADTIEYKIGEIFSELKNRLQSGYNLREVINRIDELRFRTHAEKHEMSHLYEDKIKNMGNAGRNGGEYYTPRPLITTIVKVVAPKIGDKIYDGACGSAGFLCEAFAYLTNRPSTLRQA
;
A
#
# COMPACT_ATOMS: atom_id res chain seq x y z
N MET A 1 16.56 2.80 -8.46
CA MET A 1 16.65 3.17 -7.02
C MET A 1 15.69 2.32 -6.20
N PHE A 2 14.42 2.27 -6.59
CA PHE A 2 13.39 1.49 -5.93
C PHE A 2 13.68 -0.03 -5.87
N GLU A 3 14.16 -0.64 -6.95
CA GLU A 3 14.49 -2.08 -6.97
C GLU A 3 15.50 -2.49 -5.88
N GLN A 4 16.55 -1.69 -5.68
CA GLN A 4 17.53 -1.95 -4.61
C GLN A 4 16.89 -1.80 -3.23
N THR A 5 16.02 -0.80 -3.03
CA THR A 5 15.31 -0.64 -1.77
C THR A 5 14.44 -1.85 -1.45
N PHE A 6 13.77 -2.42 -2.46
CA PHE A 6 12.96 -3.64 -2.29
C PHE A 6 13.79 -4.88 -1.97
N LYS A 7 14.93 -5.07 -2.63
CA LYS A 7 15.87 -6.15 -2.28
C LYS A 7 16.36 -6.00 -0.84
N ASN A 8 16.72 -4.78 -0.43
CA ASN A 8 17.13 -4.52 0.95
C ASN A 8 16.02 -4.83 1.96
N ILE A 9 14.76 -4.50 1.65
CA ILE A 9 13.60 -4.85 2.49
C ILE A 9 13.49 -6.37 2.62
N ASP A 10 13.59 -7.10 1.52
CA ASP A 10 13.53 -8.57 1.53
C ASP A 10 14.67 -9.19 2.35
N ASP A 11 15.89 -8.66 2.22
CA ASP A 11 17.05 -9.09 3.00
C ASP A 11 16.87 -8.86 4.51
N ILE A 12 16.14 -7.81 4.91
CA ILE A 12 15.82 -7.54 6.32
C ILE A 12 14.75 -8.52 6.79
N LEU A 13 13.67 -8.70 6.01
CA LEU A 13 12.56 -9.60 6.35
C LEU A 13 13.00 -11.05 6.41
N HIS A 14 13.93 -11.48 5.55
CA HIS A 14 14.49 -12.83 5.56
C HIS A 14 15.27 -13.16 6.84
N LYS A 15 15.79 -12.14 7.55
CA LYS A 15 16.49 -12.30 8.83
C LYS A 15 15.54 -12.29 10.02
N ASP A 16 14.27 -11.96 9.83
CA ASP A 16 13.29 -11.91 10.90
C ASP A 16 12.69 -13.30 11.16
N ALA A 17 12.74 -13.75 12.43
CA ALA A 17 12.23 -15.06 12.83
C ALA A 17 10.73 -15.26 12.56
N GLY A 18 9.98 -14.16 12.42
CA GLY A 18 8.55 -14.19 12.12
C GLY A 18 8.20 -14.42 10.65
N CYS A 19 9.16 -14.25 9.72
CA CYS A 19 8.90 -14.34 8.29
C CYS A 19 9.65 -15.53 7.66
N GLY A 20 8.92 -16.62 7.39
CA GLY A 20 9.51 -17.89 6.97
C GLY A 20 9.40 -18.22 5.48
N SER A 21 8.66 -17.41 4.71
CA SER A 21 8.36 -17.65 3.30
C SER A 21 8.35 -16.36 2.48
N GLU A 22 8.48 -16.47 1.14
CA GLU A 22 8.31 -15.29 0.27
C GLU A 22 6.92 -14.66 0.40
N LEU A 23 5.90 -15.46 0.71
CA LEU A 23 4.55 -14.97 0.95
C LEU A 23 4.50 -14.05 2.17
N ASP A 24 5.20 -14.42 3.26
CA ASP A 24 5.30 -13.55 4.44
C ASP A 24 5.99 -12.23 4.07
N TYR A 25 7.06 -12.25 3.28
CA TYR A 25 7.78 -11.03 2.91
C TYR A 25 6.92 -10.07 2.08
N VAL A 26 6.17 -10.62 1.12
CA VAL A 26 5.22 -9.84 0.32
C VAL A 26 4.13 -9.28 1.22
N GLU A 27 3.45 -10.11 2.01
CA GLU A 27 2.37 -9.68 2.91
C GLU A 27 2.82 -8.55 3.86
N GLN A 28 3.98 -8.73 4.50
CA GLN A 28 4.49 -7.77 5.49
C GLN A 28 4.97 -6.47 4.84
N THR A 29 5.61 -6.54 3.68
CA THR A 29 5.96 -5.33 2.93
C THR A 29 4.70 -4.59 2.45
N SER A 30 3.68 -5.32 1.99
CA SER A 30 2.46 -4.76 1.41
C SER A 30 1.69 -3.87 2.36
N TRP A 31 1.47 -4.28 3.61
CA TRP A 31 0.68 -3.47 4.55
C TRP A 31 1.44 -2.21 4.97
N ILE A 32 2.77 -2.28 5.13
CA ILE A 32 3.60 -1.12 5.47
C ILE A 32 3.59 -0.13 4.30
N LEU A 33 3.79 -0.63 3.07
CA LEU A 33 3.73 0.17 1.85
C LEU A 33 2.36 0.81 1.65
N PHE A 34 1.28 0.07 1.94
CA PHE A 34 -0.09 0.56 1.86
C PHE A 34 -0.32 1.74 2.81
N LEU A 35 0.15 1.69 4.05
CA LEU A 35 0.01 2.81 5.00
C LEU A 35 0.81 4.03 4.59
N LYS A 36 2.02 3.84 4.03
CA LYS A 36 2.80 4.95 3.45
C LYS A 36 2.08 5.59 2.27
N TYR A 37 1.52 4.77 1.38
CA TYR A 37 0.75 5.24 0.24
C TYR A 37 -0.51 6.00 0.67
N LEU A 38 -1.23 5.47 1.66
CA LEU A 38 -2.43 6.11 2.21
C LEU A 38 -2.11 7.50 2.78
N ASP A 39 -1.04 7.64 3.56
CA ASP A 39 -0.62 8.94 4.11
C ASP A 39 -0.26 9.95 3.02
N ASP A 40 0.38 9.52 1.93
CA ASP A 40 0.65 10.40 0.78
C ASP A 40 -0.63 10.77 0.01
N LEU A 41 -1.56 9.83 -0.16
CA LEU A 41 -2.87 10.08 -0.76
C LEU A 41 -3.68 11.10 0.06
N GLU A 42 -3.65 11.01 1.39
CA GLU A 42 -4.30 11.97 2.28
C GLU A 42 -3.71 13.37 2.17
N LYS A 43 -2.38 13.49 2.03
CA LYS A 43 -1.71 14.78 1.79
C LYS A 43 -2.14 15.38 0.46
N ASP A 44 -2.15 14.60 -0.62
CA ASP A 44 -2.58 15.06 -1.94
C ASP A 44 -4.04 15.55 -1.90
N ARG A 45 -4.92 14.83 -1.20
CA ARG A 45 -6.32 15.23 -1.00
C ARG A 45 -6.45 16.50 -0.17
N ALA A 46 -5.68 16.63 0.91
CA ALA A 46 -5.66 17.82 1.75
C ALA A 46 -5.21 19.05 0.95
N THR A 47 -4.12 18.94 0.19
CA THR A 47 -3.63 20.02 -0.69
C THR A 47 -4.65 20.37 -1.75
N ALA A 48 -5.29 19.39 -2.40
CA ALA A 48 -6.33 19.66 -3.39
C ALA A 48 -7.56 20.37 -2.78
N ALA A 49 -7.95 20.00 -1.55
CA ALA A 49 -9.03 20.66 -0.84
C ALA A 49 -8.67 22.11 -0.50
N GLU A 50 -7.46 22.36 0.02
CA GLU A 50 -6.95 23.71 0.30
C GLU A 50 -6.95 24.59 -0.97
N LEU A 51 -6.44 24.08 -2.09
CA LEU A 51 -6.42 24.79 -3.37
C LEU A 51 -7.82 25.09 -3.93
N THR A 52 -8.82 24.31 -3.55
CA THR A 52 -10.22 24.49 -3.98
C THR A 52 -11.10 25.15 -2.92
N GLY A 53 -10.51 25.62 -1.80
CA GLY A 53 -11.24 26.26 -0.71
C GLY A 53 -12.18 25.32 0.06
N LYS A 54 -11.95 24.01 -0.01
CA LYS A 54 -12.71 22.98 0.71
C LYS A 54 -11.96 22.51 1.95
N THR A 55 -12.70 22.09 2.97
CA THR A 55 -12.12 21.41 4.13
C THR A 55 -11.92 19.93 3.83
N TYR A 56 -10.76 19.39 4.18
CA TYR A 56 -10.49 17.95 4.15
C TYR A 56 -10.43 17.39 5.56
N THR A 57 -11.21 16.34 5.82
CA THR A 57 -11.15 15.55 7.05
C THR A 57 -10.33 14.30 6.78
N PRO A 58 -9.19 14.09 7.45
CA PRO A 58 -8.39 12.90 7.26
C PRO A 58 -9.12 11.63 7.73
N ILE A 59 -8.86 10.53 7.03
CA ILE A 59 -9.38 9.20 7.35
C ILE A 59 -8.69 8.66 8.59
N ILE A 60 -7.36 8.82 8.67
CA ILE A 60 -6.55 8.31 9.76
C ILE A 60 -6.37 9.38 10.84
N ASP A 61 -6.61 9.01 12.09
CA ASP A 61 -6.39 9.87 13.24
C ASP A 61 -4.91 10.20 13.41
N LYS A 62 -4.64 11.40 13.92
CA LYS A 62 -3.29 12.00 13.95
C LYS A 62 -2.22 11.04 14.48
N GLU A 63 -2.49 10.31 15.56
CA GLU A 63 -1.51 9.41 16.20
C GLU A 63 -1.14 8.18 15.34
N TYR A 64 -1.99 7.77 14.41
CA TYR A 64 -1.78 6.61 13.54
C TYR A 64 -1.29 6.98 12.12
N ARG A 65 -1.10 8.27 11.83
CA ARG A 65 -0.58 8.72 10.54
C ARG A 65 0.90 8.36 10.40
N TRP A 66 1.30 8.00 9.19
CA TRP A 66 2.66 7.53 8.89
C TRP A 66 3.73 8.51 9.40
N HIS A 67 3.56 9.81 9.15
CA HIS A 67 4.52 10.84 9.56
C HIS A 67 4.57 11.09 11.08
N VAL A 68 3.76 10.41 11.89
CA VAL A 68 3.76 10.52 13.35
C VAL A 68 4.40 9.30 14.01
N TRP A 69 3.94 8.09 13.70
CA TRP A 69 4.47 6.87 14.35
C TRP A 69 5.59 6.21 13.53
N ALA A 70 5.46 6.19 12.20
CA ALA A 70 6.35 5.45 11.33
C ALA A 70 7.58 6.27 10.97
N ALA A 71 7.42 7.50 10.49
CA ALA A 71 8.54 8.37 10.10
C ALA A 71 8.40 9.78 10.70
N PRO A 72 8.41 9.91 12.04
CA PRO A 72 8.44 11.24 12.67
C PRO A 72 9.72 11.95 12.26
N LYS A 73 9.57 13.15 11.69
CA LYS A 73 10.69 14.00 11.27
C LYS A 73 10.74 15.23 12.15
N LEU A 74 11.96 15.63 12.54
CA LEU A 74 12.16 16.84 13.35
C LEU A 74 11.98 18.11 12.50
N PRO A 75 11.60 19.25 13.08
CA PRO A 75 11.67 20.56 12.40
C PRO A 75 13.10 20.91 11.96
N GLU A 76 13.27 21.56 10.81
CA GLU A 76 14.59 22.03 10.32
C GLU A 76 15.23 23.11 11.23
N GLY A 77 14.47 23.64 12.20
CA GLY A 77 14.92 24.57 13.22
C GLY A 77 13.80 24.87 14.22
N ASN A 78 14.12 25.55 15.33
CA ASN A 78 13.12 25.91 16.34
C ASN A 78 11.97 26.71 15.72
N GLY A 79 10.76 26.16 15.78
CA GLY A 79 9.54 26.80 15.25
C GLY A 79 9.36 26.68 13.73
N SER A 80 10.20 25.94 13.01
CA SER A 80 10.00 25.71 11.58
C SER A 80 8.83 24.77 11.31
N THR A 81 7.99 25.12 10.34
CA THR A 81 6.96 24.22 9.79
C THR A 81 7.54 23.23 8.78
N ARG A 82 8.77 23.47 8.29
CA ARG A 82 9.49 22.55 7.42
C ARG A 82 10.17 21.46 8.25
N LEU A 83 9.90 20.22 7.89
CA LEU A 83 10.48 19.03 8.52
C LEU A 83 11.81 18.66 7.84
N THR A 84 12.76 18.21 8.65
CA THR A 84 14.02 17.63 8.20
C THR A 84 13.78 16.36 7.39
N THR A 85 14.83 15.92 6.69
CA THR A 85 14.84 14.60 6.04
C THR A 85 15.16 13.46 7.01
N ARG A 86 15.55 13.76 8.25
CA ARG A 86 15.99 12.76 9.23
C ARG A 86 14.84 12.34 10.13
N ILE A 87 14.74 11.04 10.37
CA ILE A 87 13.83 10.48 11.35
C ILE A 87 14.30 10.91 12.75
N ASP A 88 13.34 11.28 13.59
CA ASP A 88 13.58 11.61 14.99
C ASP A 88 14.24 10.43 15.70
N HIS A 89 15.31 10.70 16.44
CA HIS A 89 15.97 9.73 17.29
C HIS A 89 15.05 9.08 18.35
N ASN A 90 13.94 9.76 18.70
CA ASN A 90 12.91 9.23 19.61
C ASN A 90 11.81 8.42 18.90
N ALA A 91 11.95 8.14 17.60
CA ALA A 91 11.02 7.28 16.89
C ALA A 91 10.95 5.88 17.53
N LEU A 92 9.75 5.32 17.62
CA LEU A 92 9.54 3.98 18.20
C LEU A 92 10.42 2.94 17.51
N THR A 93 11.10 2.11 18.29
CA THR A 93 11.93 0.99 17.82
C THR A 93 11.87 -0.15 18.83
N GLY A 94 12.48 -1.30 18.51
CA GLY A 94 12.46 -2.48 19.38
C GLY A 94 11.04 -2.88 19.78
N ASP A 95 10.89 -3.38 21.01
CA ASP A 95 9.62 -3.93 21.51
C ASP A 95 8.50 -2.88 21.52
N ASP A 96 8.81 -1.61 21.82
CA ASP A 96 7.82 -0.52 21.83
C ASP A 96 7.13 -0.34 20.46
N LEU A 97 7.88 -0.53 19.37
CA LEU A 97 7.33 -0.45 18.02
C LEU A 97 6.41 -1.63 17.71
N ILE A 98 6.80 -2.83 18.13
CA ILE A 98 5.99 -4.04 17.96
C ILE A 98 4.69 -3.94 18.77
N ASP A 99 4.78 -3.49 20.02
CA ASP A 99 3.64 -3.30 20.91
C ASP A 99 2.68 -2.24 20.39
N PHE A 100 3.21 -1.13 19.86
CA PHE A 100 2.38 -0.13 19.20
C PHE A 100 1.64 -0.70 17.99
N VAL A 101 2.35 -1.39 17.10
CA VAL A 101 1.76 -1.92 15.86
C VAL A 101 0.69 -2.97 16.17
N ASN A 102 1.01 -3.93 17.04
CA ASN A 102 0.13 -5.05 17.37
C ASN A 102 -1.01 -4.66 18.30
N GLY A 103 -0.72 -3.84 19.31
CA GLY A 103 -1.64 -3.49 20.39
C GLY A 103 -2.49 -2.25 20.13
N LYS A 104 -2.06 -1.35 19.22
CA LYS A 104 -2.76 -0.08 18.95
C LYS A 104 -3.13 0.09 17.48
N LEU A 105 -2.14 0.09 16.58
CA LEU A 105 -2.35 0.42 15.16
C LEU A 105 -3.27 -0.58 14.46
N PHE A 106 -2.97 -1.88 14.51
CA PHE A 106 -3.80 -2.90 13.87
C PHE A 106 -5.23 -2.92 14.45
N PRO A 107 -5.44 -2.94 15.78
CA PRO A 107 -6.77 -2.82 16.37
C PRO A 107 -7.52 -1.55 15.98
N TYR A 108 -6.83 -0.42 15.83
CA TYR A 108 -7.42 0.82 15.33
C TYR A 108 -7.93 0.66 13.89
N LEU A 109 -7.08 0.20 12.97
CA LEU A 109 -7.42 0.05 11.56
C LEU A 109 -8.56 -0.96 11.34
N LYS A 110 -8.60 -2.05 12.12
CA LYS A 110 -9.68 -3.05 12.07
C LYS A 110 -11.07 -2.46 12.32
N LYS A 111 -11.18 -1.42 13.17
CA LYS A 111 -12.48 -0.83 13.54
C LYS A 111 -13.19 -0.18 12.36
N PHE A 112 -12.47 0.26 11.33
CA PHE A 112 -13.09 0.89 10.17
C PHE A 112 -14.11 -0.01 9.45
N LYS A 113 -13.94 -1.34 9.50
CA LYS A 113 -14.90 -2.31 8.94
C LYS A 113 -16.28 -2.20 9.59
N LEU A 114 -16.34 -1.84 10.87
CA LEU A 114 -17.57 -1.72 11.65
C LEU A 114 -18.19 -0.33 11.58
N SER A 115 -17.38 0.70 11.35
CA SER A 115 -17.82 2.10 11.37
C SER A 115 -18.03 2.72 9.99
N ALA A 116 -17.59 2.05 8.91
CA ALA A 116 -17.75 2.55 7.56
C ALA A 116 -19.23 2.56 7.13
N GLU A 117 -19.61 3.57 6.34
CA GLU A 117 -20.99 3.74 5.88
C GLU A 117 -21.44 2.64 4.91
N SER A 118 -20.51 2.09 4.12
CA SER A 118 -20.79 1.01 3.19
C SER A 118 -19.51 0.27 2.78
N ALA A 119 -19.68 -0.88 2.11
CA ALA A 119 -18.56 -1.67 1.60
C ALA A 119 -17.75 -0.99 0.48
N ASP A 120 -18.27 0.09 -0.13
CA ASP A 120 -17.58 0.77 -1.22
C ASP A 120 -16.57 1.84 -0.75
N THR A 121 -16.56 2.17 0.54
CA THR A 121 -15.66 3.22 1.04
C THR A 121 -14.22 2.71 1.26
N ILE A 122 -13.26 3.63 1.32
CA ILE A 122 -11.85 3.29 1.57
C ILE A 122 -11.65 2.82 3.02
N GLU A 123 -12.41 3.38 3.96
CA GLU A 123 -12.45 3.00 5.37
C GLU A 123 -12.82 1.52 5.51
N TYR A 124 -13.91 1.09 4.85
CA TYR A 124 -14.29 -0.32 4.87
C TYR A 124 -13.16 -1.21 4.35
N LYS A 125 -12.55 -0.83 3.21
CA LYS A 125 -11.43 -1.57 2.61
C LYS A 125 -10.21 -1.64 3.54
N ILE A 126 -9.87 -0.56 4.25
CA ILE A 126 -8.83 -0.55 5.29
C ILE A 126 -9.21 -1.56 6.40
N GLY A 127 -10.43 -1.49 6.91
CA GLY A 127 -10.90 -2.37 7.96
C GLY A 127 -10.88 -3.85 7.58
N GLU A 128 -11.31 -4.18 6.36
CA GLU A 128 -11.25 -5.55 5.82
C GLU A 128 -9.82 -6.06 5.74
N ILE A 129 -8.93 -5.30 5.08
CA ILE A 129 -7.51 -5.68 4.92
C ILE A 129 -6.89 -5.97 6.29
N PHE A 130 -7.01 -5.03 7.23
CA PHE A 130 -6.38 -5.18 8.53
C PHE A 130 -7.08 -6.19 9.44
N SER A 131 -8.31 -6.62 9.15
CA SER A 131 -8.99 -7.71 9.88
C SER A 131 -8.37 -9.07 9.59
N GLU A 132 -7.95 -9.30 8.35
CA GLU A 132 -7.35 -10.55 7.91
C GLU A 132 -5.83 -10.60 8.14
N LEU A 133 -5.18 -9.43 8.17
CA LEU A 133 -3.74 -9.35 8.36
C LEU A 133 -3.30 -9.42 9.83
N LYS A 134 -2.09 -9.92 10.02
CA LYS A 134 -1.33 -9.83 11.27
C LYS A 134 0.08 -9.39 10.96
N ASN A 135 0.65 -8.54 11.81
CA ASN A 135 2.08 -8.29 11.77
C ASN A 135 2.81 -9.57 12.24
N ARG A 136 3.72 -10.05 11.40
CA ARG A 136 4.52 -11.24 11.68
C ARG A 136 5.91 -10.92 12.18
N LEU A 137 6.42 -9.70 11.94
CA LEU A 137 7.76 -9.33 12.37
C LEU A 137 7.86 -9.42 13.89
N GLN A 138 8.90 -10.11 14.35
CA GLN A 138 9.20 -10.25 15.78
C GLN A 138 10.22 -9.22 16.25
N SER A 139 11.11 -8.76 15.36
CA SER A 139 12.10 -7.73 15.69
C SER A 139 11.59 -6.35 15.34
N GLY A 140 11.33 -5.53 16.35
CA GLY A 140 11.01 -4.12 16.13
C GLY A 140 12.17 -3.31 15.53
N TYR A 141 13.40 -3.79 15.63
CA TYR A 141 14.54 -3.19 14.93
C TYR A 141 14.48 -3.47 13.42
N ASN A 142 14.13 -4.69 13.03
CA ASN A 142 13.92 -5.04 11.62
C ASN A 142 12.74 -4.25 11.05
N LEU A 143 11.62 -4.18 11.79
CA LEU A 143 10.45 -3.39 11.38
C LEU A 143 10.80 -1.91 11.20
N ARG A 144 11.57 -1.34 12.12
CA ARG A 144 12.09 0.03 12.00
C ARG A 144 12.92 0.21 10.73
N GLU A 145 13.82 -0.72 10.42
CA GLU A 145 14.63 -0.63 9.21
C GLU A 145 13.78 -0.70 7.93
N VAL A 146 12.80 -1.62 7.88
CA VAL A 146 11.83 -1.72 6.77
C VAL A 146 11.04 -0.43 6.61
N ILE A 147 10.50 0.13 7.70
CA ILE A 147 9.78 1.41 7.68
C ILE A 147 10.65 2.53 7.12
N ASN A 148 11.91 2.62 7.55
CA ASN A 148 12.83 3.65 7.07
C ASN A 148 13.07 3.52 5.56
N ARG A 149 13.27 2.31 5.05
CA ARG A 149 13.40 2.03 3.62
C ARG A 149 12.15 2.40 2.84
N ILE A 150 10.97 2.09 3.38
CA ILE A 150 9.69 2.43 2.73
C ILE A 150 9.43 3.94 2.74
N ASP A 151 9.88 4.67 3.77
CA ASP A 151 9.74 6.14 3.81
C ASP A 151 10.58 6.85 2.75
N GLU A 152 11.68 6.24 2.29
CA GLU A 152 12.48 6.73 1.17
C GLU A 152 11.71 6.68 -0.17
N LEU A 153 10.67 5.84 -0.27
CA LEU A 153 9.86 5.69 -1.48
C LEU A 153 8.91 6.90 -1.64
N ARG A 154 8.87 7.46 -2.85
CA ARG A 154 8.00 8.60 -3.21
C ARG A 154 6.95 8.17 -4.21
N PHE A 155 5.70 8.63 -4.01
CA PHE A 155 4.55 8.30 -4.86
C PHE A 155 3.99 9.54 -5.57
N ARG A 156 4.83 10.50 -5.97
CA ARG A 156 4.35 11.83 -6.40
C ARG A 156 4.01 11.90 -7.87
N THR A 157 4.79 11.25 -8.72
CA THR A 157 4.63 11.31 -10.17
C THR A 157 3.98 10.04 -10.72
N HIS A 158 3.36 10.13 -11.90
CA HIS A 158 2.87 8.95 -12.62
C HIS A 158 3.99 7.94 -12.92
N ALA A 159 5.20 8.43 -13.22
CA ALA A 159 6.36 7.58 -13.47
C ALA A 159 6.77 6.79 -12.22
N GLU A 160 6.86 7.44 -11.06
CA GLU A 160 7.16 6.77 -9.78
C GLU A 160 6.08 5.76 -9.40
N LYS A 161 4.79 6.11 -9.57
CA LYS A 161 3.68 5.17 -9.32
C LYS A 161 3.75 3.95 -10.25
N HIS A 162 4.11 4.16 -11.52
CA HIS A 162 4.25 3.08 -12.50
C HIS A 162 5.45 2.16 -12.20
N GLU A 163 6.62 2.74 -11.90
CA GLU A 163 7.80 1.98 -11.46
C GLU A 163 7.49 1.16 -10.21
N MET A 164 6.75 1.75 -9.27
CA MET A 164 6.34 1.06 -8.06
C MET A 164 5.36 -0.08 -8.28
N SER A 165 4.36 0.15 -9.14
CA SER A 165 3.44 -0.91 -9.55
C SER A 165 4.21 -2.05 -10.20
N HIS A 166 5.21 -1.76 -11.03
CA HIS A 166 6.03 -2.79 -11.69
C HIS A 166 6.83 -3.62 -10.68
N LEU A 167 7.47 -3.00 -9.69
CA LEU A 167 8.23 -3.71 -8.67
C LEU A 167 7.33 -4.54 -7.75
N TYR A 168 6.14 -4.04 -7.43
CA TYR A 168 5.15 -4.81 -6.68
C TYR A 168 4.63 -6.01 -7.48
N GLU A 169 4.43 -5.82 -8.79
CA GLU A 169 4.08 -6.90 -9.71
C GLU A 169 5.15 -7.97 -9.82
N ASP A 170 6.43 -7.57 -9.86
CA ASP A 170 7.54 -8.52 -9.83
C ASP A 170 7.58 -9.32 -8.53
N LYS A 171 7.23 -8.71 -7.39
CA LYS A 171 7.07 -9.44 -6.13
C LYS A 171 5.96 -10.48 -6.19
N ILE A 172 4.78 -10.10 -6.68
CA ILE A 172 3.65 -11.02 -6.85
C ILE A 172 4.04 -12.16 -7.79
N LYS A 173 4.74 -11.85 -8.89
CA LYS A 173 5.22 -12.84 -9.84
C LYS A 173 6.26 -13.78 -9.21
N ASN A 174 7.20 -13.26 -8.44
CA ASN A 174 8.24 -14.06 -7.77
C ASN A 174 7.64 -14.97 -6.70
N MET A 175 6.74 -14.43 -5.86
CA MET A 175 5.89 -15.23 -4.96
C MET A 175 5.12 -16.29 -5.75
N GLY A 176 4.58 -15.94 -6.92
CA GLY A 176 3.88 -16.85 -7.81
C GLY A 176 4.75 -17.99 -8.34
N ASN A 177 6.06 -17.79 -8.43
CA ASN A 177 7.01 -18.80 -8.92
C ASN A 177 7.74 -19.54 -7.78
N ALA A 178 7.55 -19.12 -6.52
CA ALA A 178 8.17 -19.70 -5.34
C ALA A 178 7.46 -20.99 -4.89
N GLY A 179 7.76 -22.11 -5.57
CA GLY A 179 7.42 -23.46 -5.11
C GLY A 179 5.93 -23.85 -5.22
N ARG A 180 5.58 -24.97 -4.57
CA ARG A 180 4.36 -25.79 -4.82
C ARG A 180 3.02 -25.04 -4.81
N ASN A 181 2.90 -23.90 -4.11
CA ASN A 181 1.64 -23.17 -3.92
C ASN A 181 1.61 -21.75 -4.55
N GLY A 182 2.73 -21.24 -5.06
CA GLY A 182 2.81 -19.86 -5.58
C GLY A 182 1.99 -19.65 -6.86
N GLY A 183 2.00 -20.64 -7.75
CA GLY A 183 1.42 -20.52 -9.10
C GLY A 183 -0.10 -20.39 -9.12
N GLU A 184 -0.77 -20.61 -7.99
CA GLU A 184 -2.23 -20.53 -7.86
C GLU A 184 -2.76 -19.08 -7.93
N TYR A 185 -1.90 -18.07 -7.70
CA TYR A 185 -2.34 -16.68 -7.47
C TYR A 185 -1.90 -15.68 -8.55
N TYR A 186 -1.16 -16.13 -9.57
CA TYR A 186 -0.60 -15.26 -10.61
C TYR A 186 -0.96 -15.74 -12.02
N THR A 187 -1.46 -14.81 -12.84
CA THR A 187 -1.64 -15.01 -14.28
C THR A 187 -0.73 -14.02 -15.03
N PRO A 188 0.07 -14.47 -16.02
CA PRO A 188 0.97 -13.59 -16.77
C PRO A 188 0.25 -12.38 -17.38
N ARG A 189 0.78 -11.16 -17.14
CA ARG A 189 0.15 -9.91 -17.61
C ARG A 189 -0.12 -9.86 -19.12
N PRO A 190 0.77 -10.34 -20.01
CA PRO A 190 0.47 -10.39 -21.44
C PRO A 190 -0.78 -11.21 -21.79
N LEU A 191 -1.05 -12.29 -21.03
CA LEU A 191 -2.23 -13.11 -21.21
C LEU A 191 -3.50 -12.37 -20.77
N ILE A 192 -3.47 -11.74 -19.59
CA ILE A 192 -4.58 -10.92 -19.08
C ILE A 192 -4.92 -9.79 -20.06
N THR A 193 -3.92 -9.00 -20.49
CA THR A 193 -4.11 -7.90 -21.44
C THR A 193 -4.73 -8.39 -22.75
N THR A 194 -4.28 -9.56 -23.25
CA THR A 194 -4.84 -10.14 -24.48
C THR A 194 -6.29 -10.53 -24.29
N ILE A 195 -6.63 -11.22 -23.20
CA ILE A 195 -8.00 -11.64 -22.90
C ILE A 195 -8.91 -10.41 -22.73
N VAL A 196 -8.51 -9.40 -21.95
CA VAL A 196 -9.30 -8.18 -21.74
C VAL A 196 -9.52 -7.42 -23.05
N LYS A 197 -8.51 -7.35 -23.94
CA LYS A 197 -8.66 -6.74 -25.27
C LYS A 197 -9.68 -7.47 -26.14
N VAL A 198 -9.74 -8.80 -26.07
CA VAL A 198 -10.70 -9.62 -26.84
C VAL A 198 -12.10 -9.53 -26.24
N VAL A 199 -12.23 -9.60 -24.92
CA VAL A 199 -13.50 -9.43 -24.20
C VAL A 199 -14.08 -8.03 -24.42
N ALA A 200 -13.19 -7.03 -24.51
CA ALA A 200 -13.51 -5.63 -24.80
C ALA A 200 -14.66 -5.06 -23.93
N PRO A 201 -14.52 -5.08 -22.58
CA PRO A 201 -15.58 -4.60 -21.69
C PRO A 201 -15.92 -3.12 -21.96
N LYS A 202 -17.16 -2.74 -21.61
CA LYS A 202 -17.70 -1.39 -21.81
C LYS A 202 -18.07 -0.74 -20.48
N ILE A 203 -18.09 0.59 -20.46
CA ILE A 203 -18.58 1.35 -19.32
C ILE A 203 -20.05 0.98 -19.07
N GLY A 204 -20.36 0.61 -17.83
CA GLY A 204 -21.68 0.12 -17.42
C GLY A 204 -21.76 -1.40 -17.27
N ASP A 205 -20.79 -2.16 -17.79
CA ASP A 205 -20.73 -3.61 -17.59
C ASP A 205 -20.39 -3.97 -16.14
N LYS A 206 -20.95 -5.08 -15.67
CA LYS A 206 -20.53 -5.72 -14.41
C LYS A 206 -19.46 -6.76 -14.71
N ILE A 207 -18.29 -6.60 -14.10
CA ILE A 207 -17.14 -7.49 -14.30
C ILE A 207 -16.97 -8.32 -13.02
N TYR A 208 -16.91 -9.63 -13.17
CA TYR A 208 -16.75 -10.57 -12.07
C TYR A 208 -15.59 -11.52 -12.35
N ASP A 209 -14.74 -11.69 -11.34
CA ASP A 209 -13.65 -12.66 -11.33
C ASP A 209 -13.76 -13.48 -10.04
N GLY A 210 -14.24 -14.71 -10.15
CA GLY A 210 -14.48 -15.60 -9.02
C GLY A 210 -13.23 -16.24 -8.43
N ALA A 211 -12.07 -16.08 -9.08
CA ALA A 211 -10.78 -16.60 -8.65
C ALA A 211 -9.69 -15.54 -8.86
N CYS A 212 -9.94 -14.33 -8.37
CA CYS A 212 -9.22 -13.13 -8.80
C CYS A 212 -7.74 -13.11 -8.41
N GLY A 213 -7.30 -13.88 -7.41
CA GLY A 213 -5.92 -13.89 -6.93
C GLY A 213 -5.42 -12.48 -6.63
N SER A 214 -4.36 -12.04 -7.30
CA SER A 214 -3.86 -10.65 -7.25
C SER A 214 -4.74 -9.60 -7.95
N ALA A 215 -5.98 -9.95 -8.31
CA ALA A 215 -6.96 -9.14 -9.04
C ALA A 215 -6.48 -8.63 -10.42
N GLY A 216 -5.62 -9.42 -11.08
CA GLY A 216 -5.03 -9.05 -12.37
C GLY A 216 -6.03 -8.66 -13.47
N PHE A 217 -7.07 -9.47 -13.65
CA PHE A 217 -8.12 -9.19 -14.64
C PHE A 217 -8.94 -7.94 -14.30
N LEU A 218 -9.25 -7.74 -13.02
CA LEU A 218 -10.02 -6.59 -12.57
C LEU A 218 -9.24 -5.28 -12.77
N CYS A 219 -7.96 -5.27 -12.41
CA CYS A 219 -7.06 -4.14 -12.61
C CYS A 219 -6.90 -3.80 -14.10
N GLU A 220 -6.65 -4.80 -14.95
CA GLU A 220 -6.51 -4.59 -16.39
C GLU A 220 -7.82 -4.11 -17.04
N ALA A 221 -8.97 -4.67 -16.63
CA ALA A 221 -10.25 -4.24 -17.15
C ALA A 221 -10.56 -2.78 -16.77
N PHE A 222 -10.25 -2.39 -15.53
CA PHE A 222 -10.35 -0.98 -15.09
C PHE A 222 -9.44 -0.06 -15.92
N ALA A 223 -8.19 -0.45 -16.14
CA ALA A 223 -7.26 0.32 -16.97
C ALA A 223 -7.75 0.44 -18.42
N TYR A 224 -8.26 -0.65 -18.99
CA TYR A 224 -8.83 -0.69 -20.34
C TYR A 224 -10.01 0.27 -20.51
N LEU A 225 -10.90 0.30 -19.52
CA LEU A 225 -12.07 1.19 -19.51
C LEU A 225 -11.69 2.67 -19.31
N THR A 226 -10.65 2.93 -18.51
CA THR A 226 -10.19 4.29 -18.18
C THR A 226 -9.38 4.94 -19.30
N ASN A 227 -8.59 4.15 -20.05
CA ASN A 227 -7.71 4.65 -21.11
C ASN A 227 -8.39 4.76 -22.49
N ARG A 228 -9.67 4.39 -22.62
CA ARG A 228 -10.42 4.64 -23.85
C ARG A 228 -10.93 6.09 -23.86
N PRO A 229 -10.64 6.88 -24.91
CA PRO A 229 -11.32 8.17 -25.08
C PRO A 229 -12.83 7.91 -25.09
N SER A 230 -13.57 8.64 -24.27
CA SER A 230 -15.01 8.52 -24.15
C SER A 230 -15.67 8.73 -25.51
N THR A 231 -16.09 7.66 -26.19
CA THR A 231 -16.93 7.72 -27.39
C THR A 231 -18.39 8.03 -27.03
N LEU A 232 -18.63 8.87 -26.02
CA LEU A 232 -19.97 9.24 -25.57
C LEU A 232 -20.22 10.73 -25.78
N ARG A 233 -20.68 11.06 -27.00
CA ARG A 233 -21.82 11.95 -27.31
C ARG A 233 -21.82 12.31 -28.81
N GLN A 234 -22.30 11.39 -29.65
CA GLN A 234 -22.96 11.74 -30.92
C GLN A 234 -24.02 10.67 -31.21
N ALA A 235 -25.20 10.87 -30.65
CA ALA A 235 -26.48 10.39 -31.17
C ALA A 235 -27.55 11.34 -30.62
#